data_AF-X0XP30-F1
#
_entry.id   AF-X0XP30-F1
#
_cell.length_a   1.000
_cell.length_b   1.000
_cell.length_c   1.000
_cell.angle_alpha   90.00
_cell.angle_beta   90.00
_cell.angle_gamma   90.00
#
_symmetry.space_group_name_H-M   'P 1'
#
loop_
_entity.id
_entity.type
_entity.pdbx_description
1 polymer ?
#
loop_
_entity_poly.entity_id
_entity_poly.type
_entity_poly.pdbx_seq_one_letter_code
_entity_poly.pdbx_strand_id
1 'polypeptide(L)'
;SDLECIFLSHGHHDHTAATVEIIRLAGGGVKVISHPHLFLHRFYVDRKGRRRRGGVPEEEGIAEIEAAGGEILQNSKPIEILPGIWTTGQIPRITDFEEVGKSSSGDERIIVLEEEKIIFNV
;
A
#
# COMPACT_ATOMS: atom_id res chain seq x y z
N SER A 1 -3.47 -12.70 21.15
CA SER A 1 -4.24 -12.59 19.89
C SER A 1 -3.87 -13.78 19.03
N ASP A 2 -4.81 -14.29 18.22
CA ASP A 2 -4.56 -15.36 17.25
C ASP A 2 -4.22 -14.80 15.85
N LEU A 3 -3.96 -13.49 15.74
CA LEU A 3 -3.52 -12.85 14.51
C LEU A 3 -2.09 -13.23 14.16
N GLU A 4 -1.90 -14.00 13.08
CA GLU A 4 -0.57 -14.45 12.65
C GLU A 4 0.20 -13.40 11.83
N CYS A 5 -0.50 -12.69 10.93
CA CYS A 5 0.08 -11.62 10.11
C CYS A 5 -1.01 -10.72 9.51
N ILE A 6 -0.59 -9.56 9.00
CA ILE A 6 -1.40 -8.67 8.17
C ILE A 6 -0.77 -8.64 6.78
N PHE A 7 -1.56 -8.92 5.74
CA PHE A 7 -1.13 -8.76 4.35
C PHE A 7 -1.83 -7.55 3.72
N LEU A 8 -1.05 -6.60 3.18
CA LEU A 8 -1.57 -5.40 2.52
C LEU A 8 -1.30 -5.47 1.02
N SER A 9 -2.37 -5.50 0.23
CA SER A 9 -2.29 -5.65 -1.24
C SER A 9 -1.74 -4.40 -1.93
N HIS A 10 -2.15 -3.21 -1.46
CA HIS A 10 -1.70 -1.91 -1.95
C HIS A 10 -1.99 -0.81 -0.93
N GLY A 11 -1.37 0.36 -1.11
CA GLY A 11 -1.37 1.43 -0.10
C GLY A 11 -2.46 2.48 -0.27
N HIS A 12 -3.69 2.13 -0.62
CA HIS A 12 -4.80 3.08 -0.53
C HIS A 12 -5.36 3.11 0.91
N HIS A 13 -5.88 4.26 1.32
CA HIS A 13 -6.44 4.49 2.66
C HIS A 13 -7.47 3.42 3.07
N ASP A 14 -8.39 3.05 2.19
CA ASP A 14 -9.43 2.04 2.44
C ASP A 14 -8.89 0.61 2.68
N HIS A 15 -7.59 0.40 2.44
CA HIS A 15 -6.89 -0.84 2.75
C HIS A 15 -5.96 -0.75 3.97
N THR A 16 -5.57 0.46 4.40
CA THR A 16 -4.49 0.64 5.38
C THR A 16 -4.85 1.43 6.62
N ALA A 17 -6.03 2.06 6.68
CA ALA A 17 -6.41 3.04 7.71
C ALA A 17 -6.60 2.53 9.15
N ALA A 18 -6.35 1.26 9.43
CA ALA A 18 -6.46 0.70 10.77
C ALA A 18 -5.32 -0.27 11.11
N THR A 19 -4.22 -0.27 10.34
CA THR A 19 -3.14 -1.26 10.49
C THR A 19 -2.49 -1.15 11.86
N VAL A 20 -2.15 0.06 12.28
CA VAL A 20 -1.55 0.39 13.56
C VAL A 20 -2.47 0.04 14.73
N GLU A 21 -3.77 0.33 14.63
CA GLU A 21 -4.74 -0.01 15.67
C GLU A 21 -4.86 -1.54 15.83
N ILE A 22 -4.95 -2.28 14.72
CA ILE A 22 -5.01 -3.76 14.74
C ILE A 22 -3.77 -4.34 15.42
N ILE A 23 -2.57 -3.83 15.09
CA ILE A 23 -1.30 -4.31 15.71
C ILE A 23 -1.31 -4.07 17.22
N ARG A 24 -1.74 -2.87 17.66
CA ARG A 24 -1.84 -2.54 19.09
C ARG A 24 -2.83 -3.47 19.82
N LEU A 25 -4.00 -3.71 19.24
CA LEU A 25 -5.00 -4.62 19.80
C LEU A 25 -4.53 -6.07 19.83
N ALA A 26 -3.64 -6.45 18.91
CA ALA A 26 -3.03 -7.78 18.90
C ALA A 26 -1.94 -7.95 19.99
N GLY A 27 -1.44 -6.86 20.57
CA GLY A 27 -0.35 -6.86 21.56
C GLY A 27 1.05 -6.71 20.97
N GLY A 28 1.18 -6.30 19.71
CA GLY A 28 2.45 -6.21 18.99
C GLY A 28 2.96 -7.59 18.50
N GLY A 29 4.19 -7.61 17.95
CA GLY A 29 4.81 -8.80 17.37
C GLY A 29 4.16 -9.27 16.06
N VAL A 30 3.40 -8.40 15.39
CA VAL A 30 2.62 -8.75 14.19
C VAL A 30 3.44 -8.47 12.94
N LYS A 31 3.57 -9.46 12.06
CA LYS A 31 4.19 -9.26 10.74
C LYS A 31 3.24 -8.53 9.81
N VAL A 32 3.70 -7.44 9.20
CA VAL A 32 3.00 -6.70 8.15
C VAL A 32 3.70 -6.97 6.82
N ILE A 33 3.05 -7.77 5.98
CA ILE A 33 3.58 -8.24 4.70
C ILE A 33 3.00 -7.37 3.58
N SER A 34 3.85 -6.83 2.72
CA SER A 34 3.41 -5.95 1.63
C SER A 34 4.35 -5.91 0.43
N HIS A 35 3.89 -5.30 -0.66
CA HIS A 35 4.79 -4.95 -1.77
C HIS A 35 5.72 -3.78 -1.37
N PRO A 36 6.98 -3.70 -1.87
CA PRO A 36 7.87 -2.56 -1.61
C PRO A 36 7.26 -1.19 -1.90
N HIS A 37 6.34 -1.12 -2.87
CA HIS A 37 5.64 0.10 -3.28
C HIS A 37 4.38 0.45 -2.46
N LEU A 38 4.10 -0.25 -1.37
CA LEU A 38 2.93 0.02 -0.53
C LEU A 38 2.92 1.47 -0.03
N PHE A 39 4.03 1.90 0.56
CA PHE A 39 4.17 3.19 1.25
C PHE A 39 4.56 4.35 0.32
N LEU A 40 4.60 4.14 -1.00
CA LEU A 40 4.86 5.25 -1.93
C LEU A 40 3.79 6.33 -1.76
N HIS A 41 4.22 7.58 -1.84
CA HIS A 41 3.29 8.70 -1.73
C HIS A 41 2.37 8.75 -2.95
N ARG A 42 1.05 8.73 -2.69
CA ARG A 42 0.00 8.80 -3.73
C ARG A 42 -0.83 10.05 -3.53
N PHE A 43 -1.18 10.71 -4.62
CA PHE A 43 -2.00 11.91 -4.60
C PHE A 43 -3.01 11.91 -5.72
N TYR A 44 -4.15 12.55 -5.46
CA TYR A 44 -5.07 12.97 -6.49
C TYR A 44 -4.96 14.49 -6.65
N VAL A 45 -4.88 14.96 -7.88
CA VAL A 45 -4.88 16.39 -8.21
C VAL A 45 -6.14 16.69 -9.00
N ASP A 46 -6.98 17.56 -8.47
CA ASP A 46 -8.21 17.95 -9.16
C ASP A 46 -7.94 18.96 -10.29
N ARG A 47 -8.97 19.26 -11.08
CA ARG A 47 -8.89 20.22 -12.20
C ARG A 47 -8.48 21.64 -11.80
N LYS A 48 -8.53 21.98 -10.51
CA LYS A 48 -8.09 23.28 -9.96
C LYS A 48 -6.65 23.21 -9.43
N GLY A 49 -5.95 22.09 -9.61
CA GLY A 49 -4.61 21.87 -9.10
C GLY A 49 -4.56 21.54 -7.60
N ARG A 50 -5.70 21.29 -6.94
CA ARG A 50 -5.71 20.96 -5.52
C ARG A 50 -5.31 19.51 -5.32
N ARG A 51 -4.28 19.30 -4.50
CA ARG A 51 -3.72 18.00 -4.18
C ARG A 51 -4.38 17.44 -2.92
N ARG A 52 -4.86 16.19 -2.99
CA ARG A 52 -5.28 15.39 -1.82
C ARG A 52 -4.42 14.13 -1.73
N ARG A 53 -4.11 13.68 -0.51
CA ARG A 53 -3.45 12.40 -0.27
C ARG A 53 -4.38 11.26 -0.71
N GLY A 54 -3.81 10.24 -1.34
CA GLY A 54 -4.51 9.02 -1.76
C GLY A 54 -3.80 7.73 -1.33
N GLY A 55 -2.73 7.86 -0.57
CA GLY A 55 -1.90 6.75 -0.12
C GLY A 55 -2.22 6.32 1.31
N VAL A 56 -1.25 5.64 1.91
CA VAL A 56 -1.26 5.29 3.32
C VAL A 56 -1.45 6.56 4.17
N PRO A 57 -2.36 6.54 5.17
CA PRO A 57 -2.52 7.63 6.13
C PRO A 57 -1.20 7.95 6.84
N GLU A 58 -1.06 9.16 7.36
CA GLU A 58 0.20 9.59 8.00
C GLU A 58 0.45 8.81 9.29
N GLU A 59 -0.61 8.46 9.98
CA GLU A 59 -0.65 7.68 11.21
C GLU A 59 -0.50 6.16 10.99
N GLU A 60 -0.33 5.71 9.75
CA GLU A 60 -0.26 4.30 9.34
C GLU A 60 1.04 3.99 8.57
N GLY A 61 2.06 4.86 8.67
CA GLY A 61 3.34 4.69 8.00
C GLY A 61 4.23 3.60 8.61
N ILE A 62 5.40 3.40 8.01
CA ILE A 62 6.39 2.41 8.48
C ILE A 62 6.74 2.65 9.96
N ALA A 63 7.04 3.90 10.32
CA ALA A 63 7.45 4.26 11.68
C ALA A 63 6.32 4.01 12.68
N GLU A 64 5.07 4.31 12.31
CA GLU A 64 3.90 4.12 13.17
C GLU A 64 3.58 2.64 13.36
N ILE A 65 3.73 1.83 12.31
CA ILE A 65 3.61 0.37 12.37
C ILE A 65 4.68 -0.23 13.28
N GLU A 66 5.94 0.15 13.11
CA GLU A 66 7.04 -0.32 13.95
C GLU A 66 6.86 0.09 15.41
N ALA A 67 6.45 1.35 15.65
CA ALA A 67 6.16 1.85 17.00
C ALA A 67 4.97 1.14 17.67
N ALA A 68 4.04 0.60 16.89
CA ALA A 68 2.96 -0.26 17.39
C ALA A 68 3.41 -1.69 17.72
N GLY A 69 4.65 -2.05 17.40
CA GLY A 69 5.19 -3.40 17.54
C GLY A 69 5.00 -4.28 16.29
N GLY A 70 4.76 -3.67 15.12
CA GLY A 70 4.72 -4.38 13.85
C GLY A 70 6.11 -4.63 13.28
N GLU A 71 6.28 -5.76 12.58
CA GLU A 71 7.48 -6.09 11.81
C GLU A 71 7.15 -6.06 10.32
N ILE A 72 7.77 -5.16 9.55
CA ILE A 72 7.43 -5.00 8.14
C ILE A 72 8.29 -5.93 7.28
N LEU A 73 7.64 -6.75 6.47
CA LEU A 73 8.27 -7.60 5.46
C LEU A 73 7.79 -7.18 4.07
N GLN A 74 8.69 -6.56 3.29
CA GLN A 74 8.38 -6.13 1.93
C GLN A 74 8.93 -7.11 0.90
N ASN A 75 8.07 -7.59 -0.01
CA ASN A 75 8.50 -8.47 -1.10
C ASN A 75 7.63 -8.29 -2.35
N SER A 76 8.27 -8.29 -3.52
CA SER A 76 7.60 -8.26 -4.83
C SER A 76 7.47 -9.65 -5.46
N LYS A 77 8.15 -10.67 -4.92
CA LYS A 77 8.09 -12.05 -5.41
C LYS A 77 7.00 -12.87 -4.70
N PRO A 78 6.51 -13.97 -5.31
CA PRO A 78 5.66 -14.93 -4.62
C PRO A 78 6.33 -15.43 -3.34
N ILE A 79 5.59 -15.43 -2.23
CA ILE A 79 6.02 -16.01 -0.96
C ILE A 79 4.89 -16.75 -0.27
N GLU A 80 5.26 -17.80 0.46
CA GLU A 80 4.38 -18.44 1.43
C GLU A 80 4.33 -17.58 2.68
N ILE A 81 3.15 -17.05 3.01
CA ILE A 81 2.96 -16.20 4.20
C ILE A 81 2.52 -17.02 5.42
N LEU A 82 1.82 -18.12 5.17
CA LEU A 82 1.41 -19.14 6.14
C LEU A 82 1.40 -20.50 5.41
N PRO A 83 1.44 -21.64 6.13
CA PRO A 83 1.45 -22.96 5.49
C PRO A 83 0.30 -23.15 4.48
N GLY A 84 0.65 -23.32 3.20
CA GLY A 84 -0.32 -23.47 2.11
C GLY A 84 -0.96 -22.17 1.63
N ILE A 85 -0.60 -21.00 2.18
CA ILE A 85 -1.12 -19.68 1.80
C ILE A 85 0.00 -18.86 1.16
N TRP A 86 -0.20 -18.53 -0.11
CA TRP A 86 0.82 -17.88 -0.93
C TRP A 86 0.33 -16.55 -1.50
N THR A 87 1.27 -15.62 -1.66
CA THR A 87 1.09 -14.46 -2.53
C THR A 87 1.53 -14.81 -3.95
N THR A 88 0.91 -14.18 -4.95
CA THR A 88 1.33 -14.32 -6.35
C THR A 88 2.59 -13.52 -6.69
N GLY A 89 3.02 -12.64 -5.78
CA GLY A 89 3.95 -11.56 -6.12
C GLY A 89 3.36 -10.56 -7.11
N GLN A 90 4.22 -9.68 -7.61
CA GLN A 90 3.91 -8.69 -8.62
C GLN A 90 3.66 -9.38 -9.97
N ILE A 91 2.51 -9.08 -10.58
CA ILE A 91 2.19 -9.50 -11.95
C ILE A 91 2.47 -8.32 -12.89
N PRO A 92 3.40 -8.46 -13.85
CA PRO A 92 3.68 -7.39 -14.81
C PRO A 92 2.52 -7.24 -15.78
N ARG A 93 2.15 -5.98 -16.09
CA ARG A 93 1.18 -5.66 -17.14
C ARG A 93 1.93 -5.54 -18.45
N ILE A 94 1.86 -6.57 -19.28
CA ILE A 94 2.62 -6.67 -20.55
C ILE A 94 1.72 -6.67 -21.78
N THR A 95 0.40 -6.64 -21.57
CA THR A 95 -0.58 -6.64 -22.65
C THR A 95 -1.25 -5.28 -22.77
N ASP A 96 -1.63 -4.92 -23.99
CA ASP A 96 -2.22 -3.60 -24.28
C ASP A 96 -3.59 -3.38 -23.61
N PHE A 97 -4.27 -4.45 -23.18
CA PHE A 97 -5.56 -4.34 -22.49
C PHE A 97 -5.44 -4.09 -20.99
N GLU A 98 -4.25 -4.24 -20.39
CA GLU A 98 -4.01 -4.02 -18.96
C GLU A 98 -3.81 -2.53 -18.64
N GLU A 99 -4.74 -1.69 -19.10
CA GLU A 99 -4.72 -0.26 -18.84
C GLU A 99 -5.13 0.07 -17.40
N VAL A 100 -4.54 1.14 -16.83
CA VAL A 100 -4.98 1.67 -15.54
C VAL A 100 -6.31 2.41 -15.75
N GLY A 101 -7.35 2.00 -15.02
CA GLY A 101 -8.67 2.63 -15.13
C GLY A 101 -8.65 4.12 -14.78
N LYS A 102 -9.28 4.93 -15.63
CA LYS A 102 -9.39 6.39 -15.48
C LYS A 102 -10.13 6.79 -14.21
N SER A 103 -9.77 7.95 -13.67
CA SER A 103 -10.51 8.53 -12.55
C SER A 103 -11.88 9.01 -13.02
N SER A 104 -12.96 8.54 -12.38
CA SER A 104 -14.33 8.95 -12.69
C SER A 104 -14.56 10.46 -12.51
N SER A 105 -13.80 11.10 -11.61
CA SER A 105 -13.82 12.55 -11.38
C SER A 105 -12.96 13.35 -12.35
N GLY A 106 -12.11 12.69 -13.16
CA GLY A 106 -11.10 13.33 -13.99
C GLY A 106 -9.93 13.92 -13.21
N ASP A 107 -9.71 13.48 -11.96
CA ASP A 107 -8.55 13.86 -11.17
C ASP A 107 -7.29 13.09 -11.65
N GLU A 108 -6.17 13.79 -11.76
CA GLU A 108 -4.85 13.21 -12.06
C GLU A 108 -4.36 12.39 -10.87
N ARG A 109 -3.80 11.20 -11.12
CA ARG A 109 -3.24 10.31 -10.08
C ARG A 109 -1.72 10.35 -10.14
N ILE A 110 -1.08 10.75 -9.05
CA ILE A 110 0.38 10.87 -8.97
C ILE A 110 0.91 9.85 -7.97
N ILE A 111 1.96 9.13 -8.36
CA ILE A 111 2.76 8.27 -7.46
C ILE A 111 4.20 8.77 -7.52
N VAL A 112 4.82 8.99 -6.36
CA VAL A 112 6.21 9.44 -6.28
C VAL A 112 7.11 8.22 -6.05
N LEU A 113 8.12 8.02 -6.89
CA LEU A 113 9.10 6.92 -6.83
C LEU A 113 10.50 7.52 -6.74
N GLU A 114 11.27 7.20 -5.69
CA GLU A 114 12.70 7.58 -5.59
C GLU A 114 13.00 9.06 -5.87
N GLU A 115 12.19 9.98 -5.33
CA GLU A 115 12.25 11.43 -5.58
C GLU A 115 11.94 11.87 -7.03
N GLU A 116 11.77 10.94 -7.97
CA GLU A 116 11.20 11.18 -9.28
C GLU A 116 9.66 11.12 -9.26
N LYS A 117 9.02 12.15 -9.81
CA LYS A 117 7.57 12.20 -9.95
C LYS A 117 7.17 11.35 -11.16
N ILE A 118 6.70 10.12 -10.94
CA ILE A 118 6.00 9.39 -11.99
C ILE A 118 4.55 9.87 -12.03
N ILE A 119 4.28 10.74 -13.00
CA ILE A 119 2.91 11.14 -13.32
C ILE A 119 2.27 9.98 -14.08
N PHE A 120 1.33 9.30 -13.44
CA PHE A 120 0.39 8.47 -14.18
C PHE A 120 -0.68 9.42 -14.71
N ASN A 121 -0.49 9.91 -15.94
CA ASN A 121 -1.56 10.54 -16.69
C ASN A 121 -2.54 9.43 -17.06
N VAL A 122 -3.59 9.29 -16.25
CA VAL A 122 -4.73 8.39 -16.51
C VAL A 122 -5.86 9.19 -17.13
#